data_AF-A0A2V7G345-F1
#
_entry.id   AF-A0A2V7G345-F1
#
_cell.length_a   1.000
_cell.length_b   1.000
_cell.length_c   1.000
_cell.angle_alpha   90.00
_cell.angle_beta   90.00
_cell.angle_gamma   90.00
#
_symmetry.space_group_name_H-M   'P 1'
#
loop_
_entity.id
_entity.type
_entity.pdbx_description
1 polymer ?
#
loop_
_entity_poly.entity_id
_entity_poly.type
_entity_poly.pdbx_seq_one_letter_code
_entity_poly.pdbx_strand_id
1 'polypeptide(L)'
;MLDTPTARLPALLDAASAVRDRGRGRRITFSAKVFIPLTTLCRDYCGYCTFRKDPGEPGAFTMTPEQVLALVKAGERLGAKEALFSLGDKPEAHFPEHREFLR
;
A
#
# COMPACT_ATOMS: atom_id res chain seq x y z
N MET A 1 12.93 24.66 4.67
CA MET A 1 12.08 24.04 5.70
C MET A 1 10.79 24.85 5.72
N LEU A 2 9.60 24.23 5.66
CA LEU A 2 8.36 24.99 5.72
C LEU A 2 8.17 25.50 7.16
N ASP A 3 8.42 26.79 7.38
CA ASP A 3 8.12 27.47 8.65
C ASP A 3 6.61 27.50 8.84
N THR A 4 6.06 26.46 9.45
CA THR A 4 4.64 26.38 9.78
C THR A 4 4.47 26.88 11.21
N PRO A 5 3.86 28.06 11.43
CA PRO A 5 3.71 28.60 12.77
C PRO A 5 2.79 27.70 13.59
N THR A 6 3.35 26.99 14.56
CA THR A 6 2.62 26.07 15.46
C THR A 6 1.51 26.77 16.23
N ALA A 7 1.61 28.09 16.43
CA ALA A 7 0.57 28.93 17.03
C ALA A 7 -0.80 28.83 16.34
N ARG A 8 -0.83 28.52 15.03
CA ARG A 8 -2.07 28.38 14.24
C ARG A 8 -2.60 26.95 14.20
N LEU A 9 -1.82 25.97 14.66
CA LEU A 9 -2.19 24.56 14.62
C LEU A 9 -3.52 24.27 15.35
N PRO A 10 -3.79 24.81 16.56
CA PRO A 10 -5.07 24.55 17.24
C PRO A 10 -6.27 25.01 16.40
N ALA A 11 -6.21 26.23 15.86
CA ALA A 11 -7.28 26.78 15.03
C ALA A 11 -7.52 25.97 13.75
N LEU A 12 -6.46 25.41 13.14
CA LEU A 12 -6.58 24.54 11.98
C LEU A 12 -7.22 23.19 12.32
N LEU A 13 -6.83 22.58 13.45
CA LEU A 13 -7.40 21.32 13.91
C LEU A 13 -8.88 21.46 14.28
N ASP A 14 -9.26 22.58 14.89
CA ASP A 14 -10.66 22.89 15.22
C ASP A 14 -11.50 23.08 13.96
N ALA A 15 -11.01 23.87 13.00
CA ALA A 15 -11.70 24.07 11.73
C ALA A 15 -11.87 22.75 10.96
N ALA A 16 -10.82 21.93 10.89
CA ALA A 16 -10.87 20.61 10.25
C ALA A 16 -11.87 19.67 10.95
N SER A 17 -11.88 19.66 12.29
CA SER A 17 -12.81 18.87 13.08
C SER A 17 -14.26 19.30 12.85
N ALA A 18 -14.53 20.60 12.79
CA ALA A 18 -15.86 21.12 12.51
C ALA A 18 -16.34 20.75 11.10
N VAL A 19 -15.46 20.80 10.08
CA VAL A 19 -15.77 20.35 8.71
C VAL A 19 -16.08 18.85 8.70
N ARG A 20 -15.26 18.03 9.38
CA ARG A 20 -15.48 16.58 9.49
C ARG A 20 -16.80 16.27 10.19
N ASP A 21 -17.08 16.91 11.33
CA ASP A 21 -18.29 16.68 12.12
C ASP A 21 -19.56 17.06 11.33
N ARG A 22 -19.54 18.15 10.55
CA ARG A 22 -20.67 18.52 9.68
C ARG A 22 -20.90 17.55 8.52
N GLY A 23 -19.84 17.06 7.89
CA GLY A 23 -19.95 16.23 6.68
C GLY A 23 -20.08 14.73 6.92
N ARG A 24 -19.37 14.19 7.91
CA ARG A 24 -19.26 12.75 8.20
C ARG A 24 -19.75 12.38 9.60
N GLY A 25 -20.02 13.37 10.46
CA GLY A 25 -20.30 13.14 11.87
C GLY A 25 -19.07 12.61 12.63
N ARG A 26 -19.30 12.04 13.80
CA ARG A 26 -18.23 11.55 14.69
C ARG A 26 -18.02 10.03 14.66
N ARG A 27 -18.79 9.32 13.84
CA ARG A 27 -18.67 7.86 13.69
C ARG A 27 -17.41 7.54 12.88
N ILE A 28 -16.52 6.76 13.46
CA ILE A 28 -15.35 6.21 12.77
C ILE A 28 -15.74 4.85 12.20
N THR A 29 -15.53 4.65 10.90
CA THR A 29 -15.75 3.39 10.20
C THR A 29 -14.42 2.84 9.72
N PHE A 30 -14.32 1.52 9.60
CA PHE A 30 -13.16 0.86 9.01
C PHE A 30 -13.61 -0.28 8.08
N SER A 31 -12.74 -0.65 7.15
CA SER A 31 -12.90 -1.85 6.32
C SER A 31 -11.70 -2.76 6.54
N ALA A 32 -11.97 -3.99 6.97
CA ALA A 32 -10.94 -4.99 7.16
C ALA A 32 -10.45 -5.49 5.80
N LYS A 33 -9.15 -5.36 5.54
CA LYS A 33 -8.55 -5.72 4.25
C LYS A 33 -7.36 -6.64 4.42
N VAL A 34 -7.16 -7.52 3.44
CA VAL A 34 -5.90 -8.26 3.26
C VAL A 34 -4.99 -7.44 2.35
N PHE A 35 -3.74 -7.25 2.77
CA PHE A 35 -2.71 -6.58 1.98
C PHE A 35 -1.92 -7.63 1.18
N ILE A 36 -1.94 -7.52 -0.15
CA ILE A 36 -1.34 -8.48 -1.08
C ILE A 36 -0.15 -7.80 -1.77
N PRO A 37 1.08 -7.99 -1.27
CA PRO A 37 2.28 -7.45 -1.89
C PRO A 37 2.64 -8.30 -3.12
N LEU A 38 1.97 -8.09 -4.26
CA LEU A 38 2.04 -8.96 -5.43
C LEU A 38 3.48 -9.09 -5.98
N THR A 39 4.25 -8.02 -5.95
CA THR A 39 5.69 -8.05 -6.27
C THR A 39 6.41 -6.90 -5.58
N THR A 40 7.63 -7.13 -5.13
CA THR A 40 8.54 -6.09 -4.62
C THR A 40 9.45 -5.53 -5.72
N LEU A 41 9.39 -6.09 -6.93
CA LEU A 41 10.12 -5.57 -8.07
C LEU A 41 9.44 -4.30 -8.57
N CYS A 42 10.22 -3.34 -9.08
CA CYS A 42 9.71 -2.09 -9.64
C CYS A 42 10.73 -1.51 -10.62
N ARG A 43 10.28 -0.91 -11.72
CA ARG A 43 11.17 -0.18 -12.64
C ARG A 43 11.75 1.10 -12.01
N ASP A 44 11.01 1.72 -11.10
CA ASP A 44 11.37 3.01 -10.49
C ASP A 44 12.25 2.84 -9.25
N TYR A 45 13.16 3.80 -9.06
CA TYR A 45 14.09 3.88 -7.92
C TYR A 45 13.79 5.12 -7.06
N CYS A 46 12.61 5.16 -6.45
CA CYS A 46 12.23 6.26 -5.57
C CYS A 46 13.08 6.24 -4.30
N GLY A 47 13.77 7.35 -3.98
CA GLY A 47 14.68 7.43 -2.83
C GLY A 47 14.04 7.23 -1.44
N TYR A 48 12.71 7.29 -1.35
CA TYR A 48 11.95 7.05 -0.12
C TYR A 48 11.33 5.64 -0.06
N CYS A 49 11.45 4.83 -1.12
CA CYS A 49 10.76 3.55 -1.22
C CYS A 49 11.60 2.42 -0.60
N THR A 50 11.15 1.91 0.54
CA THR A 50 11.76 0.74 1.20
C THR A 50 11.24 -0.59 0.67
N PHE A 51 10.11 -0.58 -0.02
CA PHE A 51 9.41 -1.76 -0.53
C PHE A 51 10.11 -2.39 -1.74
N ARG A 52 10.69 -1.54 -2.60
CA ARG A 52 11.33 -1.94 -3.85
C ARG A 52 12.59 -2.79 -3.60
N LYS A 53 12.79 -3.82 -4.42
CA LYS A 53 13.96 -4.71 -4.42
C LYS A 53 14.41 -5.02 -5.85
N ASP A 54 15.71 -5.15 -6.06
CA ASP A 54 16.28 -5.74 -7.28
C ASP A 54 16.17 -7.28 -7.22
N PRO A 55 16.09 -7.96 -8.38
CA PRO A 55 16.20 -9.41 -8.42
C PRO A 55 17.47 -9.92 -7.70
N GLY A 56 17.31 -10.95 -6.89
CA GLY A 56 18.38 -11.53 -6.07
C GLY A 56 18.63 -10.82 -4.73
N GLU A 57 18.06 -9.64 -4.49
CA GLU A 57 18.14 -9.01 -3.17
C GLU A 57 17.29 -9.77 -2.14
N PRO A 58 17.67 -9.75 -0.85
CA PRO A 58 16.85 -10.30 0.22
C PRO A 58 15.44 -9.70 0.21
N GLY A 59 14.43 -10.57 0.14
CA GLY A 59 13.03 -10.17 0.09
C GLY A 59 12.53 -9.72 -1.28
N ALA A 60 13.28 -9.95 -2.36
CA ALA A 60 12.78 -9.81 -3.72
C ALA A 60 11.85 -10.98 -4.07
N PHE A 61 10.60 -10.70 -4.47
CA PHE A 61 9.66 -11.75 -4.90
C PHE A 61 8.56 -11.22 -5.82
N THR A 62 7.91 -12.16 -6.51
CA THR A 62 6.60 -11.99 -7.15
C THR A 62 5.71 -13.16 -6.70
N MET A 63 4.49 -12.89 -6.25
CA MET A 63 3.57 -13.92 -5.79
C MET A 63 2.97 -14.68 -6.98
N THR A 64 2.82 -16.00 -6.83
CA THR A 64 2.00 -16.81 -7.75
C THR A 64 0.50 -16.62 -7.44
N PRO A 65 -0.40 -16.93 -8.40
CA PRO A 65 -1.84 -16.92 -8.15
C PRO A 65 -2.27 -17.75 -6.93
N GLU A 66 -1.63 -18.91 -6.70
CA GLU A 66 -1.91 -19.80 -5.57
C GLU A 66 -1.52 -19.15 -4.23
N GLN A 67 -0.37 -18.47 -4.19
CA GLN A 67 0.06 -17.72 -3.00
C GLN A 67 -0.90 -16.57 -2.70
N VAL A 68 -1.37 -15.86 -3.73
CA VAL A 68 -2.39 -14.81 -3.59
C VAL A 68 -3.68 -15.39 -3.00
N LEU A 69 -4.17 -16.49 -3.56
CA LEU A 69 -5.39 -17.15 -3.08
C LEU A 69 -5.23 -17.67 -1.64
N ALA A 70 -4.08 -18.23 -1.29
CA ALA A 70 -3.80 -18.68 0.07
C ALA A 70 -3.85 -17.52 1.08
N LEU A 71 -3.24 -16.39 0.72
CA LEU A 71 -3.27 -15.17 1.54
C LEU A 71 -4.68 -14.59 1.67
N VAL A 72 -5.43 -14.51 0.56
CA VAL A 72 -6.82 -14.04 0.57
C VAL A 72 -7.70 -14.93 1.45
N LYS A 73 -7.61 -16.25 1.32
CA LYS A 73 -8.35 -17.20 2.17
C LYS A 73 -7.98 -17.06 3.64
N ALA A 74 -6.72 -16.77 3.95
CA ALA A 74 -6.31 -16.50 5.32
C ALA A 74 -6.93 -15.20 5.86
N GLY A 75 -6.93 -14.13 5.06
CA GLY A 75 -7.60 -12.87 5.40
C GLY A 75 -9.11 -13.03 5.57
N GLU A 76 -9.76 -13.78 4.69
CA GLU A 76 -11.20 -14.09 4.75
C GLU A 76 -11.58 -14.77 6.06
N ARG A 77 -10.81 -15.77 6.52
CA ARG A 77 -11.01 -16.44 7.82
C ARG A 77 -10.90 -15.48 9.01
N LEU A 78 -10.18 -14.37 8.86
CA LEU A 78 -10.07 -13.29 9.85
C LEU A 78 -11.12 -12.19 9.67
N GLY A 79 -12.06 -12.36 8.73
CA GLY A 79 -13.15 -11.42 8.47
C GLY A 79 -12.80 -10.27 7.52
N ALA A 80 -11.67 -10.33 6.81
CA ALA A 80 -11.36 -9.35 5.76
C ALA A 80 -12.47 -9.34 4.68
N LYS A 81 -12.80 -8.14 4.21
CA LYS A 81 -13.84 -7.86 3.20
C LYS A 81 -13.27 -7.30 1.91
N GLU A 82 -12.01 -6.86 1.93
CA GLU A 82 -11.33 -6.24 0.80
C GLU A 82 -9.96 -6.88 0.56
N ALA A 83 -9.54 -6.92 -0.70
CA ALA A 83 -8.20 -7.30 -1.13
C ALA A 83 -7.48 -6.06 -1.69
N LEU A 84 -6.38 -5.67 -1.06
CA LEU A 84 -5.56 -4.54 -1.50
C LEU A 84 -4.29 -5.06 -2.14
N PHE A 85 -4.22 -4.97 -3.47
CA PHE A 85 -3.01 -5.29 -4.23
C PHE A 85 -2.02 -4.14 -4.17
N SER A 86 -0.77 -4.45 -3.82
CA SER A 86 0.36 -3.54 -3.84
C SER A 86 1.48 -4.16 -4.66
N LEU A 87 2.01 -3.40 -5.60
CA LEU A 87 2.98 -3.85 -6.58
C LEU A 87 3.84 -2.69 -7.03
N GLY A 88 5.08 -2.97 -7.46
CA GLY A 88 5.87 -1.99 -8.18
C GLY A 88 5.38 -1.79 -9.61
N ASP A 89 5.84 -0.71 -10.22
CA ASP A 89 5.45 -0.31 -11.57
C ASP A 89 6.28 -1.03 -12.63
N LYS A 90 5.59 -1.72 -13.54
CA LYS A 90 6.11 -2.43 -14.73
C LYS A 90 7.53 -3.04 -14.57
N PRO A 91 7.75 -3.98 -13.64
CA PRO A 91 9.08 -4.52 -13.41
C PRO A 91 9.64 -5.24 -14.65
N GLU A 92 8.78 -5.82 -15.47
CA GLU A 92 9.11 -6.49 -16.74
C GLU A 92 9.74 -5.56 -17.78
N ALA A 93 9.68 -4.23 -17.59
CA ALA A 93 10.41 -3.28 -18.42
C ALA A 93 11.93 -3.32 -18.17
N HIS A 94 12.35 -3.62 -16.94
CA HIS A 94 13.77 -3.66 -16.52
C HIS A 94 14.28 -5.07 -16.21
N PHE A 95 13.40 -5.99 -15.83
CA PHE A 95 13.76 -7.33 -15.37
C PHE A 95 13.22 -8.40 -16.33
N PRO A 96 14.06 -8.94 -17.23
CA PRO A 96 13.67 -10.03 -18.13
C PRO A 96 13.09 -11.24 -17.39
N GLU A 97 13.59 -11.56 -16.19
CA GLU A 97 13.06 -12.66 -15.38
C GLU A 97 11.59 -12.44 -14.97
N HIS A 98 11.19 -11.20 -14.71
CA HIS A 98 9.79 -10.88 -14.42
C HIS A 98 8.93 -10.99 -15.68
N ARG A 99 9.49 -10.62 -16.85
CA ARG A 99 8.80 -10.80 -18.13
C ARG A 99 8.56 -12.28 -18.45
N GLU A 100 9.54 -13.15 -18.19
CA GLU A 100 9.39 -14.59 -18.34
C GLU A 100 8.36 -15.15 -17.34
N PHE A 101 8.35 -14.67 -16.09
CA PHE A 101 7.36 -15.08 -15.09
C PHE A 101 5.90 -14.78 -15.49
N LEU A 102 5.66 -13.70 -16.25
CA LEU A 102 4.33 -13.27 -16.65
C LEU A 102 3.77 -14.01 -17.90
N ARG A 103 4.55 -14.89 -18.53
CA ARG A 103 4.10 -15.70 -19.67
C ARG A 103 3.30 -16.91 -19.22
#